data_AF-A0A9C8WTT0-F1
#
_entry.id   AF-A0A9C8WTT0-F1
#
_cell.length_a   1.000
_cell.length_b   1.000
_cell.length_c   1.000
_cell.angle_alpha   90.00
_cell.angle_beta   90.00
_cell.angle_gamma   90.00
#
_symmetry.space_group_name_H-M   'P 1'
#
loop_
_entity.id
_entity.type
_entity.pdbx_description
1 polymer ?
#
loop_
_entity_poly.entity_id
_entity_poly.type
_entity_poly.pdbx_seq_one_letter_code
_entity_poly.pdbx_strand_id
1 'polypeptide(L)'
;MATIKKLVLDVLKPHQPNALEFAVTLAEQGADYRVHLSVTEMDEKTESTILVITGSDIEFKRIDETIRRMGASLHSIDEVEVHSDRPDGRSTAVSS
;
A
#
# COMPACT_ATOMS: atom_id res chain seq x y z
N MET A 1 -8.79 10.85 13.58
CA MET A 1 -7.40 10.94 13.08
C MET A 1 -7.42 10.73 11.57
N ALA A 2 -6.32 11.00 10.84
CA ALA A 2 -6.27 10.64 9.41
C ALA A 2 -5.88 9.16 9.26
N THR A 3 -6.52 8.44 8.35
CA THR A 3 -6.28 7.03 8.03
C THR A 3 -5.86 6.91 6.58
N ILE A 4 -4.90 6.02 6.28
CA ILE A 4 -4.40 5.81 4.93
C ILE A 4 -5.35 4.86 4.19
N LYS A 5 -5.80 5.26 3.02
CA LYS A 5 -6.77 4.52 2.19
C LYS A 5 -6.16 3.89 0.96
N LYS A 6 -5.15 4.55 0.39
CA LYS A 6 -4.43 4.09 -0.79
C LYS A 6 -2.95 4.46 -0.72
N LEU A 7 -2.11 3.56 -1.19
CA LEU A 7 -0.70 3.78 -1.48
C LEU A 7 -0.39 3.29 -2.88
N VAL A 8 0.37 4.08 -3.64
CA VAL A 8 1.04 3.63 -4.86
C VAL A 8 2.54 3.74 -4.62
N LEU A 9 3.23 2.62 -4.73
CA LEU A 9 4.63 2.48 -4.38
C LEU A 9 5.43 1.97 -5.58
N ASP A 10 6.59 2.58 -5.83
CA ASP A 10 7.61 2.03 -6.70
C ASP A 10 8.54 1.13 -5.89
N VAL A 11 8.58 -0.16 -6.23
CA VAL A 11 9.28 -1.20 -5.50
C VAL A 11 10.17 -1.99 -6.45
N LEU A 12 11.47 -2.00 -6.14
CA LEU A 12 12.44 -2.86 -6.79
C LEU A 12 12.53 -4.18 -6.02
N LYS A 13 12.18 -5.29 -6.67
CA LYS A 13 12.22 -6.61 -6.06
C LYS A 13 13.17 -7.56 -6.79
N PRO A 14 13.74 -8.56 -6.11
CA PRO A 14 14.37 -9.69 -6.79
C PRO A 14 13.34 -10.53 -7.57
N HIS A 15 13.81 -11.39 -8.47
CA HIS A 15 12.96 -12.35 -9.21
C HIS A 15 12.22 -13.33 -8.28
N GLN A 16 12.73 -13.57 -7.07
CA GLN A 16 12.15 -14.45 -6.06
C GLN A 16 11.98 -13.70 -4.74
N PRO A 17 10.79 -13.69 -4.12
CA PRO A 17 9.56 -14.36 -4.55
C PRO A 17 8.94 -13.75 -5.82
N ASN A 18 8.12 -14.54 -6.51
CA ASN A 18 7.46 -14.08 -7.74
C ASN A 18 6.38 -13.02 -7.43
N ALA A 19 5.90 -12.33 -8.46
CA ALA A 19 4.92 -11.25 -8.32
C ALA A 19 3.62 -11.67 -7.59
N LEU A 20 3.13 -12.89 -7.80
CA LEU A 20 1.91 -13.39 -7.17
C LEU A 20 2.12 -13.60 -5.67
N GLU A 21 3.18 -14.30 -5.27
CA GLU A 21 3.52 -14.54 -3.86
C GLU A 21 3.76 -13.22 -3.11
N PHE A 22 4.46 -12.28 -3.77
CA PHE A 22 4.71 -10.96 -3.24
C PHE A 22 3.40 -10.19 -2.96
N ALA A 23 2.47 -10.19 -3.93
CA ALA A 23 1.18 -9.53 -3.80
C ALA A 23 0.30 -10.19 -2.72
N VAL A 24 0.26 -11.53 -2.65
CA VAL A 24 -0.49 -12.28 -1.63
C VAL A 24 0.03 -11.95 -0.24
N THR A 25 1.35 -12.03 -0.03
CA THR A 25 1.98 -11.75 1.28
C THR A 25 1.69 -10.34 1.79
N LEU A 26 1.60 -9.37 0.87
CA LEU A 26 1.26 -7.98 1.20
C LEU A 26 -0.23 -7.82 1.52
N ALA A 27 -1.12 -8.50 0.80
CA ALA A 27 -2.55 -8.47 1.07
C ALA A 27 -2.87 -9.06 2.45
N GLU A 28 -2.15 -10.10 2.88
CA GLU A 28 -2.30 -10.72 4.21
C GLU A 28 -1.88 -9.82 5.39
N GLN A 29 -1.27 -8.65 5.14
CA GLN A 29 -0.93 -7.71 6.21
C GLN A 29 -2.14 -6.95 6.78
N GLY A 30 -3.27 -6.96 6.10
CA GLY A 30 -4.52 -6.32 6.53
C GLY A 30 -5.74 -7.14 6.14
N ALA A 31 -6.82 -7.06 6.92
CA ALA A 31 -8.01 -7.87 6.68
C ALA A 31 -8.77 -7.51 5.39
N ASP A 32 -8.63 -6.26 4.92
CA ASP A 32 -9.36 -5.70 3.79
C ASP A 32 -8.42 -5.11 2.72
N TYR A 33 -7.13 -5.43 2.78
CA TYR A 33 -6.17 -4.92 1.81
C TYR A 33 -6.42 -5.55 0.44
N ARG A 34 -6.51 -4.69 -0.56
CA ARG A 34 -6.51 -5.09 -1.98
C ARG A 34 -5.21 -4.62 -2.59
N VAL A 35 -4.43 -5.59 -3.06
CA VAL A 35 -3.11 -5.36 -3.67
C VAL A 35 -3.20 -5.61 -5.16
N HIS A 36 -2.71 -4.65 -5.93
CA HIS A 36 -2.48 -4.78 -7.36
C HIS A 36 -1.00 -4.53 -7.64
N LEU A 37 -0.37 -5.44 -8.36
CA LEU A 37 1.04 -5.37 -8.69
C LEU A 37 1.20 -5.43 -10.21
N SER A 38 1.88 -4.44 -10.76
CA SER A 38 2.31 -4.43 -12.16
C SER A 38 3.82 -4.47 -12.22
N VAL A 39 4.39 -5.37 -13.02
CA VAL A 39 5.81 -5.32 -13.37
C VAL A 39 5.97 -4.29 -14.49
N THR A 40 6.77 -3.26 -14.26
CA THR A 40 7.03 -2.20 -15.25
C THR A 40 8.28 -2.51 -16.06
N GLU A 41 9.31 -3.04 -15.43
CA GLU A 41 10.58 -3.41 -16.07
C GLU A 41 11.14 -4.69 -15.44
N MET A 42 11.84 -5.48 -16.27
CA MET A 42 12.55 -6.68 -15.85
C MET A 42 14.02 -6.54 -16.24
N ASP A 43 14.90 -6.58 -15.24
CA ASP A 43 16.35 -6.58 -15.39
C ASP A 43 16.93 -7.99 -15.16
N GLU A 44 18.25 -8.15 -15.36
CA GLU A 44 18.93 -9.44 -15.21
C GLU A 44 18.74 -10.08 -13.83
N LYS A 45 18.56 -9.28 -12.76
CA LYS A 45 18.46 -9.77 -11.38
C LYS A 45 17.29 -9.21 -10.58
N THR A 46 16.64 -8.17 -11.10
CA THR A 46 15.62 -7.40 -10.39
C THR A 46 14.46 -7.09 -11.31
N GLU A 47 13.33 -6.76 -10.71
CA GLU A 47 12.13 -6.31 -11.38
C GLU A 47 11.68 -5.01 -10.72
N SER A 48 11.43 -3.99 -11.54
CA SER A 48 10.76 -2.77 -11.10
C SER A 48 9.26 -3.03 -11.13
N THR A 49 8.59 -2.76 -10.01
CA THR A 49 7.17 -3.05 -9.84
C THR A 49 6.44 -1.86 -9.25
N ILE A 50 5.26 -1.59 -9.79
CA ILE A 50 4.31 -0.63 -9.23
C ILE A 50 3.29 -1.39 -8.41
N LEU A 51 3.26 -1.07 -7.12
CA LEU A 51 2.36 -1.68 -6.15
C LEU A 51 1.28 -0.68 -5.77
N VAL A 52 0.01 -1.05 -5.97
CA VAL A 52 -1.14 -0.29 -5.51
C VAL A 52 -1.81 -1.06 -4.38
N ILE A 53 -1.87 -0.47 -3.20
CA ILE A 53 -2.52 -1.05 -2.01
C ILE A 53 -3.69 -0.15 -1.64
N THR A 54 -4.88 -0.72 -1.49
CA THR A 54 -6.08 -0.02 -0.99
C THR A 54 -6.65 -0.76 0.22
N GLY A 55 -7.20 -0.02 1.18
CA GLY A 55 -7.75 -0.58 2.42
C GLY A 55 -8.40 0.51 3.29
N SER A 56 -9.03 0.11 4.40
CA SER A 56 -9.67 1.07 5.31
C SER A 56 -8.70 1.73 6.28
N ASP A 57 -7.62 1.07 6.70
CA ASP A 57 -6.59 1.68 7.54
C ASP A 57 -5.23 1.04 7.26
N ILE A 58 -4.53 1.55 6.25
CA ILE A 58 -3.26 0.97 5.82
C ILE A 58 -2.14 1.34 6.79
N GLU A 59 -1.59 0.33 7.48
CA GLU A 59 -0.40 0.45 8.29
C GLU A 59 0.87 0.42 7.41
N PHE A 60 1.30 1.59 6.93
CA PHE A 60 2.46 1.70 6.04
C PHE A 60 3.74 1.05 6.57
N LYS A 61 4.01 1.18 7.88
CA LYS A 61 5.21 0.57 8.50
C LYS A 61 5.24 -0.94 8.29
N ARG A 62 4.11 -1.61 8.50
CA ARG A 62 3.98 -3.05 8.32
C ARG A 62 4.17 -3.46 6.86
N ILE A 63 3.68 -2.64 5.92
CA ILE A 63 3.93 -2.83 4.49
C ILE A 63 5.43 -2.69 4.15
N ASP A 64 6.09 -1.60 4.55
CA ASP A 64 7.52 -1.36 4.28
C ASP A 64 8.40 -2.48 4.87
N GLU A 65 8.13 -2.92 6.10
CA GLU A 65 8.82 -4.05 6.71
C GLU A 65 8.62 -5.35 5.92
N THR A 66 7.40 -5.59 5.42
CA THR A 66 7.07 -6.80 4.65
C THR A 66 7.79 -6.80 3.29
N ILE A 67 7.85 -5.66 2.61
CA ILE A 67 8.63 -5.46 1.37
C ILE A 67 10.11 -5.81 1.62
N ARG A 68 10.70 -5.24 2.68
CA ARG A 68 12.12 -5.48 3.04
C ARG A 68 12.40 -6.94 3.39
N ARG A 69 11.50 -7.61 4.12
CA ARG A 69 11.65 -9.04 4.48
C ARG A 69 11.66 -9.95 3.25
N MET A 70 10.98 -9.57 2.18
CA MET A 70 10.98 -10.30 0.90
C MET A 70 12.19 -9.95 0.01
N GLY A 71 13.16 -9.18 0.52
CA GLY A 71 14.37 -8.80 -0.21
C GLY A 71 14.16 -7.66 -1.21
N ALA A 72 12.99 -7.02 -1.20
CA ALA A 72 12.69 -5.88 -2.05
C ALA A 72 13.00 -4.54 -1.36
N SER A 73 13.12 -3.48 -2.16
CA SER A 73 13.40 -2.12 -1.70
C SER A 73 12.32 -1.17 -2.19
N LEU A 74 11.80 -0.36 -1.29
CA LEU A 74 10.91 0.76 -1.63
C LEU A 74 11.75 1.91 -2.18
N HIS A 75 11.51 2.32 -3.43
CA HIS A 75 12.17 3.45 -4.06
C HIS A 75 11.47 4.77 -3.79
N SER A 76 10.15 4.81 -4.01
CA SER A 76 9.32 6.00 -3.80
C SER A 76 7.88 5.65 -3.43
N ILE A 77 7.21 6.63 -2.81
CA ILE A 77 5.75 6.66 -2.66
C ILE A 77 5.26 7.63 -3.72
N ASP A 78 4.58 7.10 -4.74
CA ASP A 78 4.18 7.88 -5.91
C ASP A 78 2.80 8.52 -5.72
N GLU A 79 1.90 7.86 -4.99
CA GLU A 79 0.57 8.38 -4.68
C GLU A 79 0.14 7.94 -3.27
N VAL A 80 -0.59 8.81 -2.58
CA VAL A 80 -1.18 8.53 -1.26
C VAL A 80 -2.57 9.13 -1.17
N GLU A 81 -3.52 8.34 -0.68
CA GLU A 81 -4.86 8.81 -0.32
C GLU A 81 -5.07 8.63 1.18
N VAL A 82 -5.53 9.69 1.85
CA VAL A 82 -5.85 9.67 3.28
C VAL A 82 -7.24 10.27 3.52
N HIS A 83 -7.96 9.73 4.50
CA HIS A 83 -9.22 10.29 4.97
C HIS A 83 -9.10 10.76 6.40
N SER A 84 -9.55 11.99 6.68
CA SER A 84 -9.70 12.47 8.04
C SER A 84 -11.03 11.98 8.63
N ASP A 85 -10.96 11.15 9.66
CA ASP A 85 -12.09 10.90 10.54
C ASP A 85 -12.01 11.91 11.69
N ARG A 86 -12.34 13.17 11.38
CA ARG A 86 -12.63 14.18 12.39
C ARG A 86 -14.15 14.35 12.40
N PRO A 87 -14.82 14.26 13.55
CA PRO A 87 -16.22 14.62 13.62
C PRO A 87 -16.37 16.06 13.14
N ASP A 88 -17.10 16.25 12.04
CA ASP A 88 -17.40 17.57 11.53
C ASP A 88 -18.18 18.34 12.61
N GLY A 89 -17.65 19.49 13.04
CA GLY A 89 -18.26 20.35 14.06
C GLY A 89 -19.60 20.99 13.63
N ARG A 90 -20.23 20.55 12.54
CA ARG A 90 -21.62 20.94 12.21
C ARG A 90 -22.58 20.04 12.98
N SER A 91 -22.74 20.40 14.25
CA SER A 91 -23.96 20.10 14.99
C SER A 91 -25.14 20.58 14.14
N THR A 92 -26.02 19.65 13.80
CA THR A 92 -27.35 19.94 13.29
C THR A 92 -28.06 20.83 14.32
N ALA A 93 -28.10 22.13 14.06
CA ALA A 93 -29.10 22.99 14.68
C ALA A 93 -30.44 22.57 14.06
N VAL A 94 -31.15 21.72 14.80
CA VAL A 94 -32.57 21.45 14.57
C VAL A 94 -33.29 22.79 14.71
N SER A 95 -33.67 23.40 13.59
CA SER A 95 -34.62 24.51 13.60
C SER A 95 -35.95 24.00 14.15
N SER A 96 -36.31 24.52 15.32
CA SER A 96 -37.68 24.50 15.85
C SER A 96 -38.53 25.55 15.15
#